data_AF-A0A7V9VP65-F1
#
_entry.id   AF-A0A7V9VP65-F1
#
_cell.length_a   1.000
_cell.length_b   1.000
_cell.length_c   1.000
_cell.angle_alpha   90.00
_cell.angle_beta   90.00
_cell.angle_gamma   90.00
#
_symmetry.space_group_name_H-M   'P 1'
#
loop_
_entity.id
_entity.type
_entity.pdbx_description
1 polymer ?
#
loop_
_entity_poly.entity_id
_entity_poly.type
_entity_poly.pdbx_seq_one_letter_code
_entity_poly.pdbx_strand_id
1 'polypeptide(L)'
;MTAVVERTSPSLSSWRCSIGGCCGGRDWLASDEDPRAIACPKMSSGTRLFGTDSEKIVDLASWFAHAPPEKGDAQWRDGYSAKEQAKSWLRTGAPAVPSELWEALSRLGLGEIDEVFGRPEHTTGLDDYGRGRQHDLFGCARHEGATRFVFGVEAKACEGFDGTVADRASDRPPSKKRARCNLLASALFGRPVLDEDTGRVLDEDLGGHGYQLWTAAVGTIIEAQRRSVEDAVLIVQQFLPRSLEEARGHDRRDWESALSSNAALVEAFVGAIHEVGATAHQTAFVAPGTRLHVLKVESGLVG
;
A
#
# COMPACT_ATOMS: atom_id res chain seq x y z
N MET A 1 36.84 -15.67 31.61
CA MET A 1 36.75 -16.89 30.79
C MET A 1 35.74 -16.61 29.70
N THR A 2 36.28 -16.38 28.50
CA THR A 2 35.57 -15.95 27.29
C THR A 2 35.04 -17.20 26.57
N ALA A 3 33.80 -17.18 26.09
CA ALA A 3 33.31 -18.16 25.13
C ALA A 3 32.54 -17.41 24.04
N VAL A 4 33.22 -17.26 22.90
CA VAL A 4 32.69 -16.82 21.61
C VAL A 4 32.02 -18.03 20.96
N VAL A 5 30.83 -17.86 20.39
CA VAL A 5 30.23 -18.82 19.47
C VAL A 5 29.78 -18.07 18.22
N GLU A 6 30.61 -18.12 17.19
CA GLU A 6 30.24 -17.93 15.79
C GLU A 6 29.54 -19.19 15.27
N ARG A 7 28.56 -19.00 14.36
CA ARG A 7 28.11 -19.96 13.32
C ARG A 7 27.20 -19.19 12.34
N THR A 8 27.74 -18.65 11.25
CA THR A 8 27.80 -19.24 9.88
C THR A 8 26.45 -19.46 9.21
N SER A 9 26.16 -18.60 8.23
CA SER A 9 25.08 -18.67 7.24
C SER A 9 25.23 -19.87 6.28
N PRO A 10 24.14 -20.41 5.70
CA PRO A 10 24.21 -21.20 4.48
C PRO A 10 23.82 -20.39 3.25
N SER A 11 24.63 -20.56 2.22
CA SER A 11 24.58 -19.98 0.87
C SER A 11 23.44 -20.51 0.01
N LEU A 12 22.95 -19.62 -0.86
CA LEU A 12 22.06 -19.88 -1.98
C LEU A 12 22.71 -20.82 -3.01
N SER A 13 22.03 -21.90 -3.38
CA SER A 13 22.35 -22.69 -4.57
C SER A 13 21.12 -22.88 -5.46
N SER A 14 21.32 -22.50 -6.71
CA SER A 14 20.48 -22.58 -7.89
C SER A 14 19.72 -23.89 -8.08
N TRP A 15 18.44 -23.80 -8.44
CA TRP A 15 17.70 -24.90 -9.06
C TRP A 15 17.42 -24.56 -10.53
N ARG A 16 18.06 -25.32 -11.43
CA ARG A 16 17.70 -25.40 -12.86
C ARG A 16 16.62 -26.46 -13.01
N CYS A 17 15.50 -26.09 -13.64
CA CYS A 17 14.47 -27.04 -14.04
C CYS A 17 14.79 -27.54 -15.46
N SER A 18 15.02 -28.86 -15.60
CA SER A 18 15.16 -29.53 -16.90
C SER A 18 13.90 -30.35 -17.15
N ILE A 19 13.17 -29.99 -18.20
CA ILE A 19 12.00 -30.72 -18.69
C ILE A 19 12.50 -31.83 -19.61
N GLY A 20 12.10 -33.07 -19.34
CA GLY A 20 12.41 -34.23 -20.16
C GLY A 20 11.50 -35.43 -19.89
N GLY A 21 10.44 -35.55 -20.70
CA GLY A 21 9.96 -36.78 -21.34
C GLY A 21 9.65 -38.07 -20.55
N CYS A 22 8.36 -38.45 -20.66
CA CYS A 22 7.89 -39.75 -21.18
C CYS A 22 7.77 -41.02 -20.29
N CYS A 23 6.54 -41.58 -20.38
CA CYS A 23 6.13 -43.00 -20.37
C CYS A 23 5.85 -43.74 -19.05
N GLY A 24 4.64 -44.33 -18.99
CA GLY A 24 4.42 -45.65 -18.38
C GLY A 24 3.36 -45.70 -17.27
N GLY A 25 2.18 -46.25 -17.59
CA GLY A 25 1.11 -46.47 -16.61
C GLY A 25 1.34 -47.64 -15.65
N ARG A 26 0.61 -47.61 -14.53
CA ARG A 26 0.08 -48.77 -13.79
C ARG A 26 -0.88 -48.27 -12.69
N ASP A 27 -2.08 -48.83 -12.69
CA ASP A 27 -3.04 -48.80 -11.57
C ASP A 27 -2.46 -49.57 -10.37
N TRP A 28 -2.53 -48.98 -9.17
CA TRP A 28 -2.63 -49.68 -7.88
C TRP A 28 -3.37 -48.82 -6.85
N LEU A 29 -4.11 -49.53 -6.00
CA LEU A 29 -5.17 -49.10 -5.08
C LEU A 29 -4.70 -48.23 -3.91
N ALA A 30 -5.63 -47.38 -3.47
CA ALA A 30 -5.82 -46.74 -2.17
C ALA A 30 -4.85 -47.09 -1.01
N SER A 31 -4.17 -46.07 -0.50
CA SER A 31 -4.16 -45.70 0.93
C SER A 31 -3.36 -44.41 1.16
N ASP A 32 -3.75 -43.71 2.21
CA ASP A 32 -3.07 -42.61 2.90
C ASP A 32 -3.26 -41.20 2.32
N GLU A 33 -4.22 -40.50 2.92
CA GLU A 33 -4.31 -39.05 2.92
C GLU A 33 -2.97 -38.47 3.38
N ASP A 34 -2.29 -37.77 2.47
CA ASP A 34 -1.10 -36.99 2.78
C ASP A 34 -1.50 -35.74 3.59
N PRO A 35 -1.07 -35.58 4.85
CA PRO A 35 -1.36 -34.39 5.65
C PRO A 35 -0.56 -33.15 5.19
N ARG A 36 0.11 -33.20 4.03
CA ARG A 36 0.84 -32.09 3.42
C ARG A 36 0.29 -31.65 2.06
N ALA A 37 -1.00 -31.89 1.81
CA ALA A 37 -1.73 -31.04 0.88
C ALA A 37 -1.69 -29.60 1.42
N ILE A 38 -0.67 -28.84 1.03
CA ILE A 38 -0.64 -27.39 1.12
C ILE A 38 -1.91 -26.96 0.40
N ALA A 39 -2.93 -26.61 1.18
CA ALA A 39 -4.19 -26.12 0.66
C ALA A 39 -3.83 -24.97 -0.27
N CYS A 40 -4.13 -25.14 -1.55
CA CYS A 40 -4.16 -24.04 -2.50
C CYS A 40 -5.01 -22.95 -1.82
N PRO A 41 -4.49 -21.72 -1.60
CA PRO A 41 -5.23 -20.69 -0.88
C PRO A 41 -6.60 -20.56 -1.55
N LYS A 42 -7.67 -20.76 -0.77
CA LYS A 42 -9.05 -20.62 -1.26
C LYS A 42 -9.13 -19.31 -2.04
N MET A 43 -9.50 -19.44 -3.31
CA MET A 43 -9.66 -18.30 -4.21
C MET A 43 -10.60 -17.27 -3.59
N SER A 44 -10.10 -16.02 -3.56
CA SER A 44 -10.71 -14.74 -3.19
C SER A 44 -11.72 -14.76 -2.05
N SER A 45 -11.35 -14.12 -0.94
CA SER A 45 -12.31 -13.47 -0.03
C SER A 45 -13.38 -12.73 -0.84
N GLY A 46 -14.64 -12.81 -0.42
CA GLY A 46 -15.73 -12.07 -1.05
C GLY A 46 -15.37 -10.59 -1.12
N THR A 47 -15.06 -10.08 -2.31
CA THR A 47 -14.60 -8.70 -2.47
C THR A 47 -15.75 -7.85 -2.99
N ARG A 48 -15.98 -6.72 -2.33
CA ARG A 48 -17.03 -5.77 -2.70
C ARG A 48 -16.47 -4.37 -2.75
N LEU A 49 -16.68 -3.68 -3.86
CA LEU A 49 -16.22 -2.31 -4.05
C LEU A 49 -17.43 -1.37 -4.10
N PHE A 50 -17.26 -0.21 -3.46
CA PHE A 50 -18.30 0.80 -3.38
C PHE A 50 -17.73 2.17 -3.70
N GLY A 51 -18.46 2.94 -4.51
CA GLY A 51 -18.11 4.32 -4.82
C GLY A 51 -18.26 5.27 -3.64
N THR A 52 -17.96 6.53 -3.90
CA THR A 52 -18.12 7.62 -2.92
C THR A 52 -19.60 7.86 -2.58
N ASP A 53 -20.49 7.57 -3.54
CA ASP A 53 -21.94 7.58 -3.43
C ASP A 53 -22.53 6.30 -2.81
N SER A 54 -21.69 5.34 -2.41
CA SER A 54 -22.07 4.02 -1.88
C SER A 54 -22.71 3.07 -2.91
N GLU A 55 -22.67 3.40 -4.20
CA GLU A 55 -23.08 2.48 -5.25
C GLU A 55 -22.03 1.40 -5.50
N LYS A 56 -22.46 0.22 -5.94
CA LYS A 56 -21.56 -0.91 -6.17
C LYS A 56 -20.72 -0.68 -7.43
N ILE A 57 -19.43 -0.95 -7.31
CA ILE A 57 -18.50 -1.02 -8.44
C ILE A 57 -18.35 -2.48 -8.83
N VAL A 58 -18.69 -2.82 -10.06
CA VAL A 58 -18.65 -4.19 -10.62
C VAL A 58 -17.78 -4.31 -11.86
N ASP A 59 -17.45 -3.18 -12.49
CA ASP A 59 -16.64 -3.07 -13.70
C ASP A 59 -15.98 -1.67 -13.79
N LEU A 60 -15.20 -1.44 -14.85
CA LEU A 60 -14.48 -0.16 -15.02
C LEU A 60 -15.42 1.02 -15.26
N ALA A 61 -16.57 0.80 -15.88
CA ALA A 61 -17.54 1.85 -16.16
C ALA A 61 -18.21 2.34 -14.87
N SER A 62 -18.65 1.42 -14.02
CA SER A 62 -19.18 1.72 -12.70
C SER A 62 -18.11 2.31 -11.76
N TRP A 63 -16.85 1.86 -11.84
CA TRP A 63 -15.76 2.52 -11.10
C TRP A 63 -15.66 4.00 -11.48
N PHE A 64 -15.55 4.30 -12.78
CA PHE A 64 -15.43 5.68 -13.23
C PHE A 64 -16.68 6.51 -12.91
N ALA A 65 -17.87 5.92 -12.96
CA ALA A 65 -19.11 6.62 -12.64
C ALA A 65 -19.23 6.98 -11.14
N HIS A 66 -18.83 6.07 -10.25
CA HIS A 66 -19.10 6.16 -8.80
C HIS A 66 -17.88 6.60 -7.96
N ALA A 67 -16.68 6.47 -8.51
CA ALA A 67 -15.43 6.92 -7.91
C ALA A 67 -14.40 7.34 -8.98
N PRO A 68 -14.70 8.38 -9.78
CA PRO A 68 -13.73 8.94 -10.71
C PRO A 68 -12.55 9.58 -9.98
N PRO A 69 -11.34 9.59 -10.56
CA PRO A 69 -10.22 10.34 -10.01
C PRO A 69 -10.53 11.85 -9.99
N GLU A 70 -9.80 12.63 -9.16
CA GLU A 70 -10.05 14.07 -8.96
C GLU A 70 -10.12 14.88 -10.27
N LYS A 71 -9.33 14.52 -11.29
CA LYS A 71 -9.34 15.18 -12.61
C LYS A 71 -10.14 14.41 -13.68
N GLY A 72 -10.99 13.46 -13.30
CA GLY A 72 -11.88 12.71 -14.18
C GLY A 72 -11.16 12.11 -15.39
N ASP A 73 -11.70 12.36 -16.58
CA ASP A 73 -11.17 11.85 -17.86
C ASP A 73 -9.68 12.13 -18.07
N ALA A 74 -9.14 13.23 -17.52
CA ALA A 74 -7.73 13.58 -17.70
C ALA A 74 -6.78 12.58 -17.03
N GLN A 75 -7.22 11.96 -15.93
CA GLN A 75 -6.46 10.95 -15.18
C GLN A 75 -6.95 9.52 -15.42
N TRP A 76 -8.11 9.35 -16.05
CA TRP A 76 -8.66 8.03 -16.39
C TRP A 76 -8.08 7.48 -17.70
N ARG A 77 -6.77 7.24 -17.71
CA ARG A 77 -6.01 6.83 -18.91
C ARG A 77 -5.08 5.68 -18.60
N ASP A 78 -4.80 4.87 -19.61
CA ASP A 78 -3.92 3.72 -19.45
C ASP A 78 -2.50 4.15 -19.07
N GLY A 79 -1.91 3.41 -18.13
CA GLY A 79 -0.63 3.73 -17.50
C GLY A 79 -0.69 4.88 -16.49
N TYR A 80 -1.86 5.36 -16.08
CA TYR A 80 -2.02 6.24 -14.91
C TYR A 80 -2.56 5.43 -13.73
N SER A 81 -2.05 5.69 -12.52
CA SER A 81 -2.39 4.93 -11.29
C SER A 81 -3.88 4.69 -11.10
N ALA A 82 -4.73 5.71 -11.24
CA ALA A 82 -6.17 5.57 -10.98
C ALA A 82 -6.83 4.47 -11.83
N LYS A 83 -6.58 4.49 -13.15
CA LYS A 83 -7.15 3.49 -14.06
C LYS A 83 -6.48 2.12 -13.91
N GLU A 84 -5.17 2.09 -13.67
CA GLU A 84 -4.45 0.83 -13.47
C GLU A 84 -4.83 0.13 -12.16
N GLN A 85 -5.13 0.90 -11.11
CA GLN A 85 -5.73 0.38 -9.89
C GLN A 85 -7.10 -0.24 -10.17
N ALA A 86 -7.98 0.47 -10.87
CA ALA A 86 -9.28 -0.05 -11.22
C ALA A 86 -9.18 -1.36 -12.04
N LYS A 87 -8.30 -1.39 -13.04
CA LYS A 87 -8.05 -2.61 -13.84
C LYS A 87 -7.49 -3.75 -13.00
N SER A 88 -6.59 -3.47 -12.05
CA SER A 88 -5.99 -4.48 -11.18
C SER A 88 -7.05 -5.18 -10.32
N TRP A 89 -7.95 -4.41 -9.70
CA TRP A 89 -9.02 -4.90 -8.82
C TRP A 89 -10.19 -5.56 -9.58
N LEU A 90 -10.31 -5.30 -10.88
CA LEU A 90 -11.34 -5.85 -11.76
C LEU A 90 -10.79 -6.85 -12.79
N ARG A 91 -9.52 -7.25 -12.66
CA ARG A 91 -8.78 -8.08 -13.64
C ARG A 91 -9.46 -9.41 -13.95
N THR A 92 -10.26 -9.94 -13.02
CA THR A 92 -10.96 -11.22 -13.16
C THR A 92 -12.36 -11.10 -13.78
N GLY A 93 -12.78 -9.89 -14.16
CA GLY A 93 -14.13 -9.60 -14.63
C GLY A 93 -15.14 -9.33 -13.52
N ALA A 94 -14.72 -9.41 -12.25
CA ALA A 94 -15.47 -9.01 -11.08
C ALA A 94 -14.51 -8.42 -10.02
N PRO A 95 -15.04 -7.67 -9.04
CA PRO A 95 -14.22 -7.18 -7.93
C PRO A 95 -13.50 -8.32 -7.20
N ALA A 96 -12.18 -8.21 -7.13
CA ALA A 96 -11.32 -9.14 -6.40
C ALA A 96 -10.08 -8.41 -5.89
N VAL A 97 -9.58 -8.78 -4.71
CA VAL A 97 -8.24 -8.35 -4.28
C VAL A 97 -7.21 -8.91 -5.27
N PRO A 98 -6.32 -8.08 -5.85
CA PRO A 98 -5.25 -8.58 -6.70
C PRO A 98 -4.41 -9.64 -5.98
N SER A 99 -4.05 -10.72 -6.67
CA SER A 99 -3.35 -11.88 -6.08
C SER A 99 -2.05 -11.48 -5.37
N GLU A 100 -1.31 -10.54 -5.96
CA GLU A 100 -0.07 -10.00 -5.41
C GLU A 100 -0.30 -9.21 -4.12
N LEU A 101 -1.41 -8.46 -4.02
CA LEU A 101 -1.81 -7.75 -2.79
C LEU A 101 -2.26 -8.77 -1.74
N TRP A 102 -3.05 -9.77 -2.13
CA TRP A 102 -3.52 -10.81 -1.23
C TRP A 102 -2.37 -11.63 -0.63
N GLU A 103 -1.38 -11.99 -1.44
CA GLU A 103 -0.18 -12.68 -0.98
C GLU A 103 0.61 -11.84 0.02
N ALA A 104 0.82 -10.54 -0.27
CA ALA A 104 1.53 -9.64 0.62
C ALA A 104 0.78 -9.45 1.96
N LEU A 105 -0.54 -9.27 1.92
CA LEU A 105 -1.38 -9.16 3.11
C LEU A 105 -1.37 -10.45 3.95
N SER A 106 -1.45 -11.61 3.30
CA SER A 106 -1.46 -12.91 3.99
C SER A 106 -0.18 -13.17 4.78
N ARG A 107 0.96 -12.65 4.31
CA ARG A 107 2.26 -12.77 5.00
C ARG A 107 2.34 -11.99 6.31
N LEU A 108 1.46 -11.00 6.52
CA LEU A 108 1.40 -10.27 7.79
C LEU A 108 0.81 -11.10 8.94
N GLY A 109 0.08 -12.18 8.64
CA GLY A 109 -0.49 -13.07 9.65
C GLY A 109 -1.56 -12.41 10.53
N LEU A 110 -2.29 -11.40 10.02
CA LEU A 110 -3.28 -10.62 10.77
C LEU A 110 -4.64 -11.33 10.96
N GLY A 111 -4.63 -12.66 10.92
CA GLY A 111 -5.82 -13.51 11.06
C GLY A 111 -6.45 -13.95 9.74
N GLU A 112 -7.47 -14.78 9.86
CA GLU A 112 -8.28 -15.23 8.72
C GLU A 112 -9.11 -14.07 8.17
N ILE A 113 -9.34 -14.08 6.86
CA ILE A 113 -10.13 -13.07 6.13
C ILE A 113 -11.03 -13.81 5.13
N ASP A 114 -12.34 -13.59 5.24
CA ASP A 114 -13.35 -14.15 4.32
C ASP A 114 -13.97 -13.09 3.40
N GLU A 115 -13.77 -11.81 3.70
CA GLU A 115 -14.41 -10.70 3.02
C GLU A 115 -13.54 -9.44 3.00
N VAL A 116 -13.56 -8.72 1.88
CA VAL A 116 -12.92 -7.41 1.72
C VAL A 116 -13.91 -6.39 1.17
N PHE A 117 -14.01 -5.25 1.85
CA PHE A 117 -14.67 -4.06 1.31
C PHE A 117 -13.61 -3.09 0.86
N GLY A 118 -13.76 -2.54 -0.35
CA GLY A 118 -12.94 -1.45 -0.84
C GLY A 118 -13.79 -0.24 -1.21
N ARG A 119 -13.22 0.94 -1.00
CA ARG A 119 -13.78 2.24 -1.34
C ARG A 119 -12.70 3.08 -2.02
N PRO A 120 -12.72 3.17 -3.36
CA PRO A 120 -11.85 4.09 -4.07
C PRO A 120 -12.17 5.53 -3.70
N GLU A 121 -11.18 6.41 -3.76
CA GLU A 121 -11.33 7.85 -3.51
C GLU A 121 -11.89 8.20 -2.11
N HIS A 122 -11.74 7.28 -1.14
CA HIS A 122 -12.24 7.47 0.22
C HIS A 122 -11.50 8.59 0.95
N THR A 123 -12.23 9.55 1.50
CA THR A 123 -11.63 10.69 2.21
C THR A 123 -11.63 10.51 3.73
N THR A 124 -10.44 10.54 4.31
CA THR A 124 -10.20 10.53 5.75
C THR A 124 -9.83 11.95 6.22
N GLY A 125 -10.65 12.55 7.08
CA GLY A 125 -10.26 13.78 7.77
C GLY A 125 -9.02 13.56 8.64
N LEU A 126 -7.99 14.39 8.45
CA LEU A 126 -6.73 14.32 9.21
C LEU A 126 -6.73 15.32 10.36
N ASP A 127 -6.80 16.61 10.04
CA ASP A 127 -6.75 17.74 10.95
C ASP A 127 -7.67 18.87 10.44
N ASP A 128 -7.72 19.99 11.16
CA ASP A 128 -8.54 21.16 10.82
C ASP A 128 -7.86 22.15 9.83
N TYR A 129 -6.71 21.78 9.25
CA TYR A 129 -5.86 22.66 8.44
C TYR A 129 -6.12 22.61 6.93
N GLY A 130 -7.11 21.85 6.46
CA GLY A 130 -7.45 21.80 5.03
C GLY A 130 -8.19 20.53 4.63
N ARG A 131 -8.10 20.14 3.35
CA ARG A 131 -8.71 18.90 2.86
C ARG A 131 -8.15 17.68 3.60
N GLY A 132 -9.01 16.69 3.81
CA GLY A 132 -8.63 15.38 4.30
C GLY A 132 -7.72 14.64 3.31
N ARG A 133 -7.26 13.46 3.71
CA ARG A 133 -6.57 12.52 2.83
C ARG A 133 -7.59 11.75 2.01
N GLN A 134 -7.60 11.96 0.71
CA GLN A 134 -8.29 11.10 -0.24
C GLN A 134 -7.39 9.92 -0.56
N HIS A 135 -7.74 8.72 -0.12
CA HIS A 135 -7.03 7.48 -0.44
C HIS A 135 -7.37 7.04 -1.86
N ASP A 136 -6.41 6.51 -2.61
CA ASP A 136 -6.70 5.94 -3.94
C ASP A 136 -7.68 4.78 -3.78
N LEU A 137 -7.41 3.90 -2.79
CA LEU A 137 -8.39 2.94 -2.27
C LEU A 137 -8.22 2.76 -0.77
N PHE A 138 -9.33 2.78 -0.03
CA PHE A 138 -9.39 2.36 1.36
C PHE A 138 -10.13 1.03 1.47
N GLY A 139 -9.66 0.10 2.31
CA GLY A 139 -10.31 -1.18 2.47
C GLY A 139 -10.38 -1.68 3.91
N CYS A 140 -11.36 -2.55 4.14
CA CYS A 140 -11.57 -3.26 5.40
C CYS A 140 -11.50 -4.76 5.11
N ALA A 141 -10.58 -5.45 5.76
CA ALA A 141 -10.49 -6.91 5.73
C ALA A 141 -11.28 -7.48 6.90
N ARG A 142 -12.21 -8.40 6.62
CA ARG A 142 -13.19 -8.91 7.57
C ARG A 142 -13.16 -10.42 7.63
N HIS A 143 -13.59 -10.93 8.78
CA HIS A 143 -13.84 -12.35 9.01
C HIS A 143 -15.03 -12.51 9.94
N GLU A 144 -15.99 -13.34 9.55
CA GLU A 144 -17.24 -13.57 10.28
C GLU A 144 -17.98 -12.26 10.60
N GLY A 145 -17.92 -11.30 9.69
CA GLY A 145 -18.58 -10.00 9.83
C GLY A 145 -17.85 -8.99 10.73
N ALA A 146 -16.73 -9.31 11.36
CA ALA A 146 -15.91 -8.37 12.12
C ALA A 146 -14.73 -7.86 11.27
N THR A 147 -14.42 -6.55 11.35
CA THR A 147 -13.19 -5.99 10.76
C THR A 147 -12.00 -6.46 11.57
N ARG A 148 -11.01 -7.07 10.91
CA ARG A 148 -9.77 -7.53 11.52
C ARG A 148 -8.69 -6.46 11.44
N PHE A 149 -8.52 -5.89 10.26
CA PHE A 149 -7.63 -4.76 10.01
C PHE A 149 -8.19 -3.92 8.87
N VAL A 150 -7.64 -2.72 8.73
CA VAL A 150 -7.91 -1.84 7.59
C VAL A 150 -6.65 -1.64 6.78
N PHE A 151 -6.82 -1.28 5.51
CA PHE A 151 -5.70 -0.94 4.66
C PHE A 151 -6.00 0.26 3.79
N GLY A 152 -4.97 1.08 3.53
CA GLY A 152 -5.00 2.13 2.53
C GLY A 152 -4.06 1.74 1.40
N VAL A 153 -4.49 1.94 0.16
CA VAL A 153 -3.66 1.74 -1.04
C VAL A 153 -3.28 3.11 -1.60
N GLU A 154 -2.00 3.28 -1.84
CA GLU A 154 -1.41 4.36 -2.64
C GLU A 154 -0.86 3.72 -3.92
N ALA A 155 -1.54 3.95 -5.03
CA ALA A 155 -1.17 3.46 -6.34
C ALA A 155 -0.22 4.45 -7.02
N LYS A 156 0.88 3.92 -7.58
CA LYS A 156 1.80 4.67 -8.44
C LYS A 156 2.00 3.93 -9.73
N ALA A 157 1.91 4.63 -10.85
CA ALA A 157 2.31 4.11 -12.15
C ALA A 157 3.60 4.80 -12.59
N CYS A 158 3.52 5.61 -13.64
CA CYS A 158 4.63 6.37 -14.21
C CYS A 158 4.97 7.65 -13.44
N GLU A 159 4.18 8.00 -12.42
CA GLU A 159 4.29 9.23 -11.64
C GLU A 159 4.98 9.01 -10.29
N GLY A 160 5.69 10.04 -9.84
CA GLY A 160 6.27 10.11 -8.51
C GLY A 160 5.27 10.56 -7.44
N PHE A 161 5.73 10.63 -6.19
CA PHE A 161 4.99 11.28 -5.12
C PHE A 161 4.96 12.82 -5.28
N ASP A 162 3.93 13.48 -4.74
CA ASP A 162 3.70 14.94 -4.81
C ASP A 162 4.65 15.78 -3.93
N GLY A 163 5.96 15.50 -4.04
CA GLY A 163 7.03 16.16 -3.32
C GLY A 163 7.29 15.60 -1.92
N THR A 164 8.28 16.22 -1.27
CA THR A 164 8.78 15.86 0.05
C THR A 164 8.12 16.68 1.17
N VAL A 165 8.40 16.31 2.41
CA VAL A 165 8.04 17.10 3.58
C VAL A 165 8.83 18.41 3.61
N ALA A 166 10.11 18.38 3.24
CA ALA A 166 10.97 19.56 3.15
C ALA A 166 10.45 20.61 2.16
N ASP A 167 9.81 20.20 1.05
CA ASP A 167 9.19 21.14 0.09
C ASP A 167 8.13 22.04 0.76
N ARG A 168 7.47 21.53 1.81
CA ARG A 168 6.44 22.25 2.59
C ARG A 168 7.03 23.22 3.61
N ALA A 169 8.33 23.14 3.88
CA ALA A 169 9.03 24.04 4.78
C ALA A 169 9.13 25.47 4.22
N SER A 170 9.11 25.62 2.89
CA SER A 170 9.26 26.89 2.19
C SER A 170 8.07 27.88 2.33
N ASP A 171 6.91 27.43 2.80
CA ASP A 171 5.71 28.27 2.96
C ASP A 171 5.85 29.33 4.07
N ARG A 172 5.50 30.61 3.83
CA ARG A 172 5.68 31.69 4.83
C ARG A 172 4.92 31.44 6.15
N PRO A 173 5.52 31.74 7.32
CA PRO A 173 4.85 31.64 8.60
C PRO A 173 3.81 32.77 8.82
N PRO A 174 2.69 32.50 9.54
CA PRO A 174 2.24 31.20 10.03
C PRO A 174 1.73 30.30 8.89
N SER A 175 2.13 29.03 8.89
CA SER A 175 1.79 28.08 7.81
C SER A 175 1.05 26.85 8.33
N LYS A 176 -0.22 26.73 7.93
CA LYS A 176 -1.06 25.54 8.14
C LYS A 176 -0.42 24.26 7.60
N LYS A 177 0.36 24.37 6.52
CA LYS A 177 1.06 23.21 5.93
C LYS A 177 2.22 22.75 6.80
N ARG A 178 2.99 23.67 7.38
CA ARG A 178 4.07 23.34 8.33
C ARG A 178 3.51 22.67 9.59
N ALA A 179 2.45 23.25 10.17
CA ALA A 179 1.76 22.66 11.33
C ALA A 179 1.24 21.24 11.02
N ARG A 180 0.62 21.04 9.86
CA ARG A 180 0.21 19.69 9.40
C ARG A 180 1.39 18.73 9.29
N CYS A 181 2.52 19.14 8.69
CA CYS A 181 3.72 18.29 8.63
C CYS A 181 4.19 17.86 10.02
N ASN A 182 4.20 18.77 10.99
CA ASN A 182 4.56 18.44 12.37
C ASN A 182 3.57 17.51 13.06
N LEU A 183 2.27 17.66 12.81
CA LEU A 183 1.26 16.76 13.36
C LEU A 183 1.38 15.35 12.76
N LEU A 184 1.63 15.24 11.45
CA LEU A 184 1.90 13.95 10.80
C LEU A 184 3.19 13.32 11.32
N ALA A 185 4.27 14.10 11.42
CA ALA A 185 5.54 13.63 11.97
C ALA A 185 5.39 13.16 13.42
N SER A 186 4.66 13.92 14.23
CA SER A 186 4.41 13.57 15.62
C SER A 186 3.59 12.30 15.74
N ALA A 187 2.60 12.08 14.86
CA ALA A 187 1.79 10.86 14.84
C ALA A 187 2.59 9.60 14.44
N LEU A 188 3.55 9.75 13.52
CA LEU A 188 4.31 8.61 12.98
C LEU A 188 5.61 8.34 13.75
N PHE A 189 6.27 9.38 14.26
CA PHE A 189 7.63 9.32 14.81
C PHE A 189 7.75 9.92 16.21
N GLY A 190 6.66 10.42 16.80
CA GLY A 190 6.64 10.97 18.15
C GLY A 190 7.35 12.33 18.30
N ARG A 191 7.74 12.99 17.20
CA ARG A 191 8.46 14.26 17.21
C ARG A 191 8.13 15.13 15.98
N PRO A 192 8.25 16.48 16.09
CA PRO A 192 8.11 17.38 14.95
C PRO A 192 9.28 17.24 13.97
N VAL A 193 9.09 17.72 12.73
CA VAL A 193 10.11 17.70 11.66
C VAL A 193 10.47 19.08 11.15
N LEU A 194 9.63 20.09 11.37
CA LEU A 194 9.85 21.48 10.98
C LEU A 194 9.79 22.41 12.18
N ASP A 195 10.59 23.46 12.15
CA ASP A 195 10.42 24.63 12.98
C ASP A 195 9.32 25.52 12.35
N GLU A 196 8.18 25.69 13.02
CA GLU A 196 7.01 26.35 12.41
C GLU A 196 7.25 27.84 12.16
N ASP A 197 8.03 28.48 13.03
CA ASP A 197 8.32 29.91 13.01
C ASP A 197 9.37 30.27 11.96
N THR A 198 10.43 29.48 11.85
CA THR A 198 11.54 29.75 10.92
C THR A 198 11.41 29.00 9.60
N GLY A 199 10.69 27.88 9.58
CA GLY A 199 10.62 26.98 8.43
C GLY A 199 11.85 26.12 8.24
N ARG A 200 12.75 26.06 9.23
CA ARG A 200 13.92 25.19 9.17
C ARG A 200 13.48 23.73 9.30
N VAL A 201 14.05 22.86 8.47
CA VAL A 201 13.93 21.40 8.63
C VAL A 201 14.75 20.99 9.85
N LEU A 202 14.09 20.38 10.84
CA LEU A 202 14.72 19.93 12.10
C LEU A 202 15.35 18.54 11.95
N ASP A 203 14.82 17.74 11.06
CA ASP A 203 15.30 16.40 10.74
C ASP A 203 15.31 16.22 9.22
N GLU A 204 16.50 16.26 8.64
CA GLU A 204 16.70 16.22 7.18
C GLU A 204 16.32 14.86 6.59
N ASP A 205 16.55 13.77 7.33
CA ASP A 205 16.20 12.41 6.89
C ASP A 205 14.67 12.28 6.76
N LEU A 206 13.93 12.69 7.79
CA LEU A 206 12.48 12.74 7.74
C LEU A 206 11.96 13.80 6.76
N GLY A 207 12.68 14.91 6.60
CA GLY A 207 12.37 15.96 5.63
C GLY A 207 12.36 15.46 4.18
N GLY A 208 13.22 14.49 3.86
CA GLY A 208 13.30 13.86 2.54
C GLY A 208 12.15 12.91 2.19
N HIS A 209 11.28 12.55 3.14
CA HIS A 209 10.19 11.62 2.90
C HIS A 209 9.11 12.20 1.98
N GLY A 210 8.50 11.33 1.15
CA GLY A 210 7.35 11.69 0.32
C GLY A 210 6.14 12.06 1.17
N TYR A 211 5.62 13.28 1.02
CA TYR A 211 4.53 13.80 1.86
C TYR A 211 3.25 12.95 1.78
N GLN A 212 2.96 12.40 0.59
CA GLN A 212 1.82 11.51 0.38
C GLN A 212 1.88 10.25 1.25
N LEU A 213 3.07 9.67 1.45
CA LEU A 213 3.25 8.49 2.31
C LEU A 213 2.79 8.77 3.74
N TRP A 214 3.14 9.94 4.28
CA TRP A 214 2.76 10.32 5.64
C TRP A 214 1.25 10.51 5.76
N THR A 215 0.64 11.22 4.80
CA THR A 215 -0.81 11.42 4.82
C THR A 215 -1.58 10.12 4.63
N ALA A 216 -1.10 9.20 3.78
CA ALA A 216 -1.71 7.90 3.55
C ALA A 216 -1.58 6.99 4.79
N ALA A 217 -0.41 6.97 5.42
CA ALA A 217 -0.17 6.21 6.65
C ALA A 217 -1.06 6.70 7.80
N VAL A 218 -1.03 8.00 8.09
CA VAL A 218 -1.84 8.59 9.17
C VAL A 218 -3.33 8.49 8.87
N GLY A 219 -3.77 8.70 7.63
CA GLY A 219 -5.15 8.46 7.23
C GLY A 219 -5.60 7.02 7.50
N THR A 220 -4.75 6.04 7.19
CA THR A 220 -5.05 4.62 7.44
C THR A 220 -5.11 4.30 8.94
N ILE A 221 -4.21 4.88 9.74
CA ILE A 221 -4.22 4.77 11.20
C ILE A 221 -5.52 5.33 11.78
N ILE A 222 -5.97 6.51 11.35
CA ILE A 222 -7.22 7.12 11.81
C ILE A 222 -8.41 6.21 11.47
N GLU A 223 -8.44 5.63 10.27
CA GLU A 223 -9.51 4.70 9.88
C GLU A 223 -9.51 3.40 10.69
N ALA A 224 -8.34 2.92 11.14
CA ALA A 224 -8.21 1.79 12.05
C ALA A 224 -8.81 2.12 13.42
N GLN A 225 -8.45 3.29 13.96
CA GLN A 225 -8.94 3.78 15.26
C GLN A 225 -10.46 3.99 15.24
N ARG A 226 -11.02 4.56 14.18
CA ARG A 226 -12.47 4.72 13.99
C ARG A 226 -13.24 3.39 14.02
N ARG A 227 -12.59 2.29 13.67
CA ARG A 227 -13.16 0.93 13.68
C ARG A 227 -12.72 0.10 14.88
N SER A 228 -11.98 0.69 15.82
CA SER A 228 -11.45 -0.01 16.99
C SER A 228 -10.64 -1.26 16.64
N VAL A 229 -9.87 -1.19 15.54
CA VAL A 229 -8.91 -2.24 15.18
C VAL A 229 -7.48 -1.76 15.43
N GLU A 230 -6.61 -2.69 15.78
CA GLU A 230 -5.24 -2.38 16.19
C GLU A 230 -4.28 -2.23 15.01
N ASP A 231 -4.58 -2.86 13.88
CA ASP A 231 -3.70 -2.94 12.71
C ASP A 231 -4.20 -2.05 11.55
N ALA A 232 -3.33 -1.16 11.12
CA ALA A 232 -3.43 -0.35 9.91
C ALA A 232 -2.37 -0.80 8.92
N VAL A 233 -2.75 -1.08 7.67
CA VAL A 233 -1.80 -1.50 6.62
C VAL A 233 -1.77 -0.45 5.50
N LEU A 234 -0.65 0.25 5.34
CA LEU A 234 -0.41 1.06 4.14
C LEU A 234 0.20 0.17 3.05
N ILE A 235 -0.46 0.10 1.90
CA ILE A 235 0.02 -0.60 0.71
C ILE A 235 0.41 0.44 -0.33
N VAL A 236 1.67 0.46 -0.73
CA VAL A 236 2.13 1.20 -1.90
C VAL A 236 2.15 0.23 -3.08
N GLN A 237 1.18 0.37 -3.98
CA GLN A 237 1.05 -0.46 -5.17
C GLN A 237 1.73 0.22 -6.36
N GLN A 238 2.91 -0.26 -6.72
CA GLN A 238 3.67 0.24 -7.86
C GLN A 238 3.35 -0.59 -9.11
N PHE A 239 2.78 0.05 -10.12
CA PHE A 239 2.52 -0.57 -11.42
C PHE A 239 3.78 -0.62 -12.27
N LEU A 240 4.00 -1.77 -12.92
CA LEU A 240 5.12 -2.04 -13.81
C LEU A 240 4.61 -2.19 -15.25
N PRO A 241 5.21 -1.49 -16.24
CA PRO A 241 4.88 -1.71 -17.64
C PRO A 241 5.28 -3.13 -18.05
N ARG A 242 4.61 -3.68 -19.07
CA ARG A 242 4.94 -5.02 -19.61
C ARG A 242 6.39 -5.12 -20.04
N SER A 243 6.91 -4.05 -20.65
CA SER A 243 8.32 -3.84 -20.86
C SER A 243 8.65 -2.35 -20.81
N LEU A 244 9.83 -2.01 -20.30
CA LEU A 244 10.35 -0.64 -20.32
C LEU A 244 10.63 -0.17 -21.75
N GLU A 245 10.96 -1.09 -22.66
CA GLU A 245 11.22 -0.78 -24.07
C GLU A 245 9.94 -0.39 -24.82
N GLU A 246 8.84 -1.15 -24.68
CA GLU A 246 7.54 -0.77 -25.26
C GLU A 246 6.99 0.51 -24.62
N ALA A 247 7.20 0.69 -23.31
CA ALA A 247 6.84 1.93 -22.63
C ALA A 247 7.57 3.12 -23.26
N ARG A 248 8.89 3.08 -23.45
CA ARG A 248 9.66 4.15 -24.12
C ARG A 248 9.17 4.45 -25.54
N GLY A 249 8.69 3.44 -26.26
CA GLY A 249 8.24 3.54 -27.66
C GLY A 249 6.86 4.16 -27.85
N HIS A 250 5.93 3.92 -26.91
CA HIS A 250 4.54 4.40 -26.99
C HIS A 250 4.24 5.56 -26.04
N ASP A 251 5.09 5.75 -25.03
CA ASP A 251 4.84 6.61 -23.89
C ASP A 251 6.12 7.38 -23.51
N ARG A 252 6.08 8.71 -23.62
CA ARG A 252 7.26 9.58 -23.35
C ARG A 252 7.55 9.74 -21.86
N ARG A 253 6.87 9.01 -20.99
CA ARG A 253 6.99 9.11 -19.52
C ARG A 253 8.19 8.30 -19.02
N ASP A 254 8.93 8.86 -18.07
CA ASP A 254 10.15 8.27 -17.51
C ASP A 254 9.83 7.27 -16.39
N TRP A 255 9.39 6.09 -16.81
CA TRP A 255 9.08 4.98 -15.92
C TRP A 255 10.26 4.57 -15.05
N GLU A 256 11.47 4.55 -15.59
CA GLU A 256 12.65 4.07 -14.88
C GLU A 256 12.99 4.97 -13.69
N SER A 257 13.00 6.29 -13.90
CA SER A 257 13.21 7.25 -12.81
C SER A 257 12.06 7.22 -11.79
N ALA A 258 10.80 7.10 -12.24
CA ALA A 258 9.66 7.02 -11.34
C ALA A 258 9.72 5.77 -10.45
N LEU A 259 9.98 4.61 -11.03
CA LEU A 259 10.10 3.34 -10.30
C LEU A 259 11.24 3.37 -9.27
N SER A 260 12.41 3.84 -9.68
CA SER A 260 13.58 3.94 -8.82
C SER A 260 13.37 4.93 -7.68
N SER A 261 12.86 6.12 -7.99
CA SER A 261 12.57 7.17 -7.00
C SER A 261 11.50 6.73 -5.99
N ASN A 262 10.41 6.13 -6.48
CA ASN A 262 9.34 5.64 -5.60
C ASN A 262 9.84 4.52 -4.69
N ALA A 263 10.65 3.58 -5.20
CA ALA A 263 11.25 2.53 -4.39
C ALA A 263 12.11 3.10 -3.26
N ALA A 264 13.02 4.02 -3.59
CA ALA A 264 13.90 4.65 -2.60
C ALA A 264 13.14 5.41 -1.52
N LEU A 265 12.10 6.17 -1.90
CA LEU A 265 11.26 6.92 -0.94
C LEU A 265 10.47 5.98 -0.02
N VAL A 266 9.95 4.88 -0.55
CA VAL A 266 9.23 3.88 0.25
C VAL A 266 10.19 3.14 1.20
N GLU A 267 11.37 2.74 0.73
CA GLU A 267 12.39 2.07 1.56
C GLU A 267 12.85 2.96 2.71
N ALA A 268 13.16 4.23 2.44
CA ALA A 268 13.51 5.21 3.47
C ALA A 268 12.38 5.37 4.52
N PHE A 269 11.15 5.52 4.04
CA PHE A 269 9.99 5.64 4.92
C PHE A 269 9.76 4.40 5.79
N VAL A 270 9.84 3.20 5.21
CA VAL A 270 9.71 1.92 5.94
C VAL A 270 10.80 1.79 7.01
N GLY A 271 12.05 2.11 6.65
CA GLY A 271 13.18 2.10 7.59
C GLY A 271 12.90 2.98 8.82
N ALA A 272 12.53 4.24 8.58
CA ALA A 272 12.23 5.18 9.66
C ALA A 272 11.04 4.75 10.53
N ILE A 273 9.99 4.17 9.93
CA ILE A 273 8.83 3.65 10.68
C ILE A 273 9.25 2.46 11.58
N HIS A 274 10.10 1.56 11.09
CA HIS A 274 10.59 0.44 11.90
C HIS A 274 11.50 0.89 13.05
N GLU A 275 12.33 1.91 12.84
CA GLU A 275 13.22 2.46 13.87
C GLU A 275 12.44 3.01 15.08
N VAL A 276 11.26 3.59 14.86
CA VAL A 276 10.37 4.08 15.93
C VAL A 276 9.36 3.03 16.42
N GLY A 277 9.48 1.78 15.95
CA GLY A 277 8.68 0.64 16.42
C GLY A 277 7.33 0.46 15.73
N ALA A 278 7.08 1.14 14.61
CA ALA A 278 5.91 0.95 13.74
C ALA A 278 4.56 1.05 14.47
N THR A 279 4.46 1.96 15.44
CA THR A 279 3.22 2.25 16.16
C THR A 279 2.91 3.73 16.14
N ALA A 280 1.62 4.06 16.10
CA ALA A 280 1.17 5.44 16.15
C ALA A 280 1.49 6.06 17.51
N HIS A 281 1.88 7.35 17.49
CA HIS A 281 2.10 8.18 18.65
C HIS A 281 0.94 9.17 18.82
N GLN A 282 0.75 9.63 20.07
CA GLN A 282 -0.37 10.51 20.40
C GLN A 282 -0.21 11.89 19.77
N THR A 283 -1.28 12.37 19.14
CA THR A 283 -1.44 13.77 18.70
C THR A 283 -2.84 14.28 19.04
N ALA A 284 -3.21 15.47 18.55
CA ALA A 284 -4.55 16.00 18.72
C ALA A 284 -5.65 15.15 18.04
N PHE A 285 -5.30 14.31 17.06
CA PHE A 285 -6.27 13.55 16.25
C PHE A 285 -5.88 12.08 16.02
N VAL A 286 -4.77 11.62 16.62
CA VAL A 286 -4.31 10.22 16.57
C VAL A 286 -4.12 9.72 18.00
N ALA A 287 -4.77 8.60 18.34
CA ALA A 287 -4.49 7.87 19.57
C ALA A 287 -3.17 7.06 19.45
N PRO A 288 -2.44 6.82 20.53
CA PRO A 288 -1.23 5.99 20.46
C PRO A 288 -1.58 4.51 20.30
N GLY A 289 -0.62 3.72 19.79
CA GLY A 289 -0.63 2.25 19.89
C GLY A 289 -1.21 1.49 18.70
N THR A 290 -1.82 2.15 17.71
CA THR A 290 -2.18 1.49 16.44
C THR A 290 -0.92 1.04 15.72
N ARG A 291 -0.81 -0.25 15.40
CA ARG A 291 0.30 -0.82 14.63
C ARG A 291 0.15 -0.44 13.17
N LEU A 292 1.24 0.08 12.58
CA LEU A 292 1.32 0.40 11.16
C LEU A 292 2.19 -0.63 10.45
N HIS A 293 1.60 -1.35 9.50
CA HIS A 293 2.32 -2.20 8.56
C HIS A 293 2.46 -1.44 7.24
N VAL A 294 3.64 -1.44 6.64
CA VAL A 294 3.85 -0.81 5.33
C VAL A 294 4.32 -1.88 4.34
N LEU A 295 3.57 -2.03 3.26
CA LEU A 295 3.84 -2.99 2.20
C LEU A 295 4.12 -2.25 0.89
N LYS A 296 5.20 -2.60 0.21
CA LYS A 296 5.39 -2.29 -1.21
C LYS A 296 4.97 -3.50 -2.02
N VAL A 297 4.06 -3.32 -2.98
CA VAL A 297 3.63 -4.40 -3.88
C VAL A 297 3.77 -3.95 -5.32
N GLU A 298 4.32 -4.82 -6.16
CA GLU A 298 4.48 -4.56 -7.59
C GLU A 298 3.40 -5.30 -8.38
N SER A 299 2.73 -4.58 -9.28
CA SER A 299 1.65 -5.12 -10.12
C SER A 299 1.96 -4.87 -11.60
N GLY A 300 1.85 -5.89 -12.45
CA GLY A 300 1.94 -5.70 -13.90
C GLY A 300 0.72 -4.93 -14.44
N LEU A 301 0.94 -4.05 -15.43
CA LEU A 301 -0.15 -3.39 -16.15
C LEU A 301 -1.10 -4.40 -16.81
N VAL A 302 -2.40 -4.15 -16.66
CA VAL A 302 -3.46 -4.98 -17.26
C VAL A 302 -3.85 -4.39 -18.62
N GLY A 303 -3.91 -5.25 -19.64
CA GLY A 303 -4.30 -4.89 -21.00
C GLY A 303 -5.76 -4.50 -21.12
#